data_AF-A0A257JEW5-F1
#
_entry.id   AF-A0A257JEW5-F1
#
_cell.length_a   1.000
_cell.length_b   1.000
_cell.length_c   1.000
_cell.angle_alpha   90.00
_cell.angle_beta   90.00
_cell.angle_gamma   90.00
#
_symmetry.space_group_name_H-M   'P 1'
#
loop_
_entity.id
_entity.type
_entity.pdbx_description
1 polymer ?
#
loop_
_entity_poly.entity_id
_entity_poly.type
_entity_poly.pdbx_seq_one_letter_code
_entity_poly.pdbx_strand_id
1 'polypeptide(L)' 'AWRDVAAKYKGQKDAATQLTHTVMAGSNPYESHWKGKVSGLAMPPNKVAITEGEAKQLVKWILSLESGKKS' A
#
# COMPACT_ATOMS: atom_id res chain seq x y z
N ALA A 1 -9.46 -2.51 4.60
CA ALA A 1 -8.58 -2.27 3.45
C ALA A 1 -7.33 -1.48 3.85
N TRP A 2 -7.36 -0.15 3.98
CA TRP A 2 -6.14 0.64 4.27
C TRP A 2 -5.54 0.43 5.66
N ARG A 3 -6.38 0.27 6.68
CA ARG A 3 -5.94 -0.09 8.04
C ARG A 3 -5.24 -1.46 8.10
N ASP A 4 -5.61 -2.39 7.23
CA ASP A 4 -4.96 -3.70 7.15
C ASP A 4 -3.55 -3.57 6.56
N VAL A 5 -3.36 -2.66 5.59
CA VAL A 5 -2.04 -2.32 5.06
C VAL A 5 -1.17 -1.72 6.18
N ALA A 6 -1.70 -0.73 6.91
CA ALA A 6 -1.02 -0.13 8.05
C ALA A 6 -0.60 -1.17 9.10
N ALA A 7 -1.51 -2.07 9.46
CA ALA A 7 -1.25 -3.14 10.41
C ALA A 7 -0.18 -4.12 9.93
N LYS A 8 -0.23 -4.54 8.65
CA LYS A 8 0.73 -5.48 8.06
C LYS A 8 2.15 -4.94 8.03
N TYR A 9 2.31 -3.64 7.76
CA TYR A 9 3.61 -2.98 7.60
C TYR A 9 4.10 -2.28 8.88
N LYS A 10 3.35 -2.35 9.98
CA LYS A 10 3.70 -1.72 11.26
C LYS A 10 5.07 -2.21 11.74
N GLY A 11 5.95 -1.26 12.08
CA GLY A 11 7.30 -1.53 12.60
C GLY A 11 8.33 -1.95 11.54
N GLN A 12 7.95 -2.08 10.27
CA GLN A 12 8.90 -2.34 9.19
C GLN A 12 9.56 -1.03 8.76
N LYS A 13 10.89 -0.94 8.92
CA LYS A 13 11.66 0.29 8.64
C LYS A 13 11.51 0.79 7.20
N ASP A 14 11.38 -0.14 6.25
CA ASP A 14 11.36 0.18 4.81
C ASP A 14 9.95 0.22 4.21
N ALA A 15 8.89 0.11 5.04
CA ALA A 15 7.50 0.07 4.57
C ALA A 15 7.14 1.23 3.66
N ALA A 16 7.52 2.45 4.03
CA ALA A 16 7.19 3.65 3.27
C ALA A 16 7.82 3.61 1.87
N THR A 17 9.09 3.20 1.77
CA THR A 17 9.81 3.12 0.49
C THR A 17 9.25 2.01 -0.39
N GLN A 18 9.06 0.80 0.18
CA GLN A 18 8.54 -0.35 -0.57
C GLN A 18 7.12 -0.11 -1.11
N LEU A 19 6.24 0.46 -0.28
CA LEU A 19 4.88 0.76 -0.69
C LEU A 19 4.83 1.90 -1.70
N THR A 20 5.69 2.92 -1.58
CA THR A 20 5.80 3.99 -2.59
C THR A 20 6.20 3.41 -3.94
N HIS A 21 7.23 2.55 -3.97
CA HIS A 21 7.63 1.86 -5.20
C HIS A 21 6.50 1.01 -5.78
N THR A 22 5.77 0.27 -4.93
CA THR A 22 4.61 -0.53 -5.36
C THR A 22 3.50 0.34 -5.94
N VAL A 23 3.17 1.49 -5.33
CA VAL A 23 2.18 2.44 -5.85
C VAL A 23 2.59 2.96 -7.23
N MET A 24 3.86 3.29 -7.41
CA MET A 24 4.36 3.82 -8.68
C MET A 24 4.45 2.75 -9.78
N ALA A 25 4.97 1.56 -9.45
CA ALA A 25 5.26 0.49 -10.39
C ALA A 25 4.09 -0.49 -10.62
N GLY A 26 3.08 -0.46 -9.75
CA GLY A 26 2.04 -1.47 -9.70
C GLY A 26 2.46 -2.69 -8.87
N SER A 27 1.53 -3.62 -8.66
CA SER A 27 1.77 -4.87 -7.93
C SER A 27 1.79 -6.08 -8.86
N ASN A 28 2.50 -7.13 -8.48
CA ASN A 28 2.56 -8.37 -9.24
C ASN A 28 1.25 -9.19 -9.07
N PRO A 29 0.60 -9.63 -10.16
CA PRO A 29 -0.60 -10.47 -10.11
C PRO A 29 -0.40 -11.86 -9.48
N TYR A 30 0.83 -12.38 -9.53
CA TYR A 30 1.16 -13.72 -9.01
C TYR A 30 1.65 -13.69 -7.56
N GLU A 31 2.01 -12.52 -7.03
CA GLU A 31 2.47 -12.30 -5.66
C GLU A 31 1.57 -11.33 -4.90
N SER A 32 0.26 -11.37 -5.19
CA SER A 32 -0.69 -10.54 -4.45
C SER A 32 -0.77 -11.02 -2.99
N HIS A 33 -0.08 -10.30 -2.10
CA HIS A 33 -0.17 -10.45 -0.64
C HIS A 33 -1.60 -10.27 -0.08
N TRP A 34 -2.56 -9.95 -0.96
CA TRP A 34 -3.96 -9.68 -0.69
C TRP A 34 -4.91 -10.65 -1.40
N LYS A 35 -4.43 -11.81 -1.89
CA LYS A 35 -5.26 -12.85 -2.51
C LYS A 35 -6.50 -13.16 -1.65
N GLY A 36 -7.69 -13.05 -2.26
CA GLY A 36 -8.98 -13.25 -1.58
C GLY A 36 -9.44 -12.09 -0.68
N LYS A 37 -8.65 -11.01 -0.53
CA LYS A 37 -9.02 -9.79 0.21
C LYS A 37 -9.29 -8.59 -0.69
N VAL A 38 -8.90 -8.65 -1.95
CA VAL A 38 -9.16 -7.64 -2.98
C VAL A 38 -9.72 -8.31 -4.23
N SER A 39 -10.59 -7.60 -4.96
CA SER A 39 -11.21 -8.10 -6.19
C SER A 39 -10.29 -8.05 -7.42
N GLY A 40 -9.22 -7.26 -7.37
CA GLY A 40 -8.24 -7.13 -8.45
C GLY A 40 -7.07 -8.11 -8.32
N LEU A 41 -6.61 -8.64 -9.46
CA LEU A 41 -5.45 -9.51 -9.54
C LEU A 41 -4.16 -8.75 -9.13
N ALA A 42 -4.06 -7.51 -9.59
CA ALA A 42 -2.94 -6.61 -9.39
C ALA A 42 -3.40 -5.14 -9.40
N MET A 43 -2.62 -4.28 -8.76
CA MET A 43 -2.71 -2.83 -8.91
C MET A 43 -1.88 -2.41 -10.13
N PRO A 44 -2.45 -1.69 -11.11
CA PRO A 44 -1.67 -1.14 -12.21
C PRO A 44 -0.70 -0.03 -11.74
N PRO A 45 0.36 0.28 -12.51
CA PRO A 45 1.26 1.39 -12.19
C PRO A 45 0.52 2.74 -12.16
N ASN A 46 0.71 3.54 -11.09
CA ASN A 46 0.06 4.85 -10.95
C ASN A 46 0.93 6.03 -11.45
N LYS A 47 2.13 5.77 -11.97
CA LYS A 47 3.10 6.80 -12.42
C LYS A 47 2.60 7.78 -13.50
N VAL A 48 1.48 7.46 -14.16
CA VAL A 48 0.84 8.33 -15.17
C VAL A 48 -0.10 9.35 -14.51
N ALA A 49 -0.62 9.03 -13.31
CA ALA A 49 -1.62 9.82 -12.61
C ALA A 49 -1.05 10.64 -11.45
N ILE A 50 0.03 10.18 -10.82
CA ILE A 50 0.65 10.84 -9.66
C ILE A 50 2.17 10.77 -9.72
N THR A 51 2.81 11.73 -9.06
CA THR A 51 4.26 11.77 -8.83
C THR A 51 4.67 10.86 -7.66
N GLU A 52 5.97 10.55 -7.57
CA GLU A 52 6.51 9.79 -6.44
C GLU A 52 6.35 10.52 -5.09
N GLY A 53 6.44 11.86 -5.10
CA GLY A 53 6.24 12.68 -3.91
C GLY A 53 4.82 12.55 -3.35
N GLU A 54 3.82 12.62 -4.21
CA GLU A 54 2.40 12.44 -3.87
C GLU A 54 2.13 11.00 -3.41
N ALA A 55 2.70 10.01 -4.10
CA ALA A 55 2.62 8.60 -3.68
C ALA A 55 3.20 8.40 -2.27
N LYS A 56 4.34 9.04 -1.96
CA LYS A 56 4.96 8.97 -0.63
C LYS A 56 4.10 9.62 0.45
N GLN A 57 3.41 10.72 0.15
CA GLN A 57 2.46 11.35 1.08
C GLN A 57 1.27 10.43 1.35
N LEU A 58 0.68 9.84 0.31
CA LEU A 58 -0.40 8.88 0.43
C LEU A 58 0.00 7.66 1.26
N VAL A 59 1.16 7.06 0.98
CA VAL A 59 1.67 5.90 1.71
C VAL A 59 1.92 6.23 3.17
N LYS A 60 2.48 7.39 3.49
CA LYS A 60 2.66 7.83 4.88
C LYS A 60 1.33 7.94 5.61
N TRP A 61 0.31 8.51 4.97
CA TRP A 61 -1.04 8.56 5.55
C TRP A 61 -1.61 7.16 5.78
N ILE A 62 -1.47 6.24 4.82
CA ILE A 62 -1.90 4.84 4.99
C ILE A 62 -1.21 4.21 6.20
N LEU A 63 0.12 4.37 6.33
CA LEU A 63 0.90 3.78 7.41
C LEU A 63 0.63 4.42 8.78
N SER A 64 0.10 5.65 8.83
CA SER A 64 -0.28 6.30 10.09
C SER A 64 -1.68 5.90 10.56
N LEU A 65 -2.45 5.15 9.76
CA LEU A 65 -3.76 4.67 10.20
C LEU A 65 -3.60 3.66 11.32
N GLU A 66 -4.22 3.93 12.47
CA GLU A 66 -4.30 2.93 13.53
C GLU A 66 -5.12 1.73 13.03
N SER A 67 -4.59 0.53 13.27
CA SER A 67 -5.35 -0.72 13.16
C SER A 67 -6.58 -0.57 14.05
N GLY A 68 -7.76 -0.47 13.42
CA GLY A 68 -8.98 -0.04 14.09
C GLY A 68 -9.17 -0.79 15.40
N LYS A 69 -9.22 -0.05 16.51
CA LYS A 69 -9.73 -0.59 17.77
C LYS A 69 -11.12 -1.12 17.47
N LYS A 70 -11.34 -2.43 17.66
CA LYS A 70 -12.69 -2.99 17.69
C LYS A 70 -13.46 -2.17 18.73
N SER A 71 -14.44 -1.40 18.28
CA SER A 71 -15.56 -0.98 19.12
C SER A 71 -16.60 -2.09 19.09
#